data_AF-A0A9E7K1T7-F1
#
_entry.id   AF-A0A9E7K1T7-F1
#
_cell.length_a   1.000
_cell.length_b   1.000
_cell.length_c   1.000
_cell.angle_alpha   90.00
_cell.angle_beta   90.00
_cell.angle_gamma   90.00
#
_symmetry.space_group_name_H-M   'P 1'
#
loop_
_entity.id
_entity.type
_entity.pdbx_description
1 polymer ?
#
loop_
_entity_poly.entity_id
_entity_poly.type
_entity_poly.pdbx_seq_one_letter_code
_entity_poly.pdbx_strand_id
1 'polypeptide(L)'
;MVPVRVHTVLISTQHDESVTNEQIAADLKEHVIKPVIPAKYIDDRTIFHLNPSGRFSVFVDTYKTGKIADQEILALIKENFDFRPGMIAINLDLKRGGNLRYQKTAAYGHFGRDDPDFTWEKAKVLKANKA
;
A
#
# COMPACT_ATOMS: atom_id res chain seq x y z
N MET A 1 21.64 23.09 18.76
CA MET A 1 20.78 22.01 19.32
C MET A 1 21.47 20.69 19.01
N VAL A 2 21.63 19.80 19.99
CA VAL A 2 22.30 18.49 19.82
C VAL A 2 21.24 17.38 19.96
N PRO A 3 21.13 16.42 19.02
CA PRO A 3 20.19 15.31 19.14
C PRO A 3 20.46 14.47 20.38
N VAL A 4 19.40 14.16 21.15
CA VAL A 4 19.51 13.44 22.43
C VAL A 4 19.15 11.97 22.29
N ARG A 5 17.99 11.65 21.69
CA ARG A 5 17.49 10.28 21.49
C ARG A 5 16.46 10.21 20.37
N VAL A 6 16.23 9.02 19.84
CA VAL A 6 15.09 8.71 18.98
C VAL A 6 13.89 8.40 19.87
N HIS A 7 12.86 9.23 19.77
CA HIS A 7 11.64 9.04 20.56
C HIS A 7 10.77 7.90 20.03
N THR A 8 10.48 7.90 18.73
CA THR A 8 9.60 6.93 18.09
C THR A 8 10.14 6.54 16.73
N VAL A 9 10.06 5.25 16.40
CA VAL A 9 10.29 4.70 15.07
C VAL A 9 9.00 4.07 14.58
N LEU A 10 8.49 4.54 13.44
CA LEU A 10 7.34 3.98 12.74
C LEU A 10 7.80 3.40 11.41
N ILE A 11 7.49 2.14 11.17
CA ILE A 11 7.73 1.47 9.89
C ILE A 11 6.42 0.81 9.46
N SER A 12 6.00 1.09 8.23
CA SER A 12 4.87 0.42 7.56
C SER A 12 5.37 -0.07 6.21
N THR A 13 5.62 -1.36 6.10
CA THR A 13 6.14 -2.01 4.90
C THR A 13 5.18 -3.07 4.38
N GLN A 14 5.17 -3.26 3.07
CA GLN A 14 4.56 -4.44 2.48
C GLN A 14 5.40 -5.68 2.75
N HIS A 15 4.73 -6.83 2.71
CA HIS A 15 5.31 -8.14 2.93
C HIS A 15 4.46 -9.17 2.20
N ASP A 16 5.03 -10.36 2.00
CA ASP A 16 4.31 -11.52 1.49
C ASP A 16 3.30 -12.06 2.53
N GLU A 17 2.29 -12.80 2.06
CA GLU A 17 1.23 -13.36 2.92
C GLU A 17 1.71 -14.46 3.87
N SER A 18 2.86 -15.08 3.56
CA SER A 18 3.45 -16.15 4.37
C SER A 18 4.16 -15.66 5.64
N VAL A 19 4.46 -14.36 5.75
CA VAL A 19 5.26 -13.81 6.85
C VAL A 19 4.38 -13.30 7.99
N THR A 20 4.71 -13.69 9.22
CA THR A 20 3.98 -13.24 10.41
C THR A 20 4.38 -11.83 10.84
N ASN A 21 3.50 -11.14 11.58
CA ASN A 21 3.80 -9.82 12.11
C ASN A 21 4.97 -9.84 13.10
N GLU A 22 5.10 -10.92 13.85
CA GLU A 22 6.21 -11.14 14.79
C GLU A 22 7.54 -11.22 14.05
N GLN A 23 7.57 -11.97 12.94
CA GLN A 23 8.76 -12.09 12.09
C GLN A 23 9.11 -10.74 11.44
N ILE A 24 8.13 -10.03 10.89
CA ILE A 24 8.34 -8.68 10.33
C ILE A 24 8.92 -7.73 11.38
N ALA A 25 8.36 -7.71 12.60
CA ALA A 25 8.83 -6.85 13.67
C ALA A 25 10.26 -7.21 14.11
N ALA A 26 10.61 -8.49 14.15
CA ALA A 26 11.96 -8.95 14.46
C ALA A 26 12.97 -8.55 13.37
N ASP A 27 12.64 -8.80 12.11
CA ASP A 27 13.53 -8.52 10.98
C ASP A 27 13.74 -7.02 10.78
N LEU A 28 12.69 -6.21 10.93
CA LEU A 28 12.82 -4.75 10.89
C LEU A 28 13.73 -4.22 12.00
N LYS A 29 13.71 -4.83 13.19
CA LYS A 29 14.62 -4.44 14.27
C LYS A 29 16.06 -4.80 13.95
N GLU A 30 16.32 -6.04 13.56
CA GLU A 30 17.69 -6.55 13.39
C GLU A 30 18.35 -6.06 12.10
N HIS A 31 17.61 -6.06 10.97
CA HIS A 31 18.18 -5.82 9.65
C HIS A 31 17.98 -4.39 9.14
N VAL A 32 17.10 -3.59 9.75
CA VAL A 32 16.83 -2.22 9.31
C VAL A 32 17.15 -1.19 10.40
N ILE A 33 16.56 -1.31 11.58
CA ILE A 33 16.72 -0.30 12.64
C ILE A 33 18.14 -0.31 13.20
N LYS A 34 18.64 -1.47 13.62
CA LYS A 34 19.95 -1.60 14.27
C LYS A 34 21.13 -1.16 13.39
N PRO A 35 21.16 -1.44 12.07
CA PRO A 35 22.25 -0.95 11.21
C PRO A 35 22.15 0.55 10.89
N VAL A 36 20.95 1.14 10.94
CA VAL A 36 20.69 2.53 10.50
C VAL A 36 20.74 3.53 11.64
N ILE A 37 20.17 3.18 12.80
CA ILE A 37 20.09 4.09 13.95
C ILE A 37 21.27 3.83 14.89
N PRO A 38 22.18 4.80 15.10
CA PRO A 38 23.27 4.65 16.06
C PRO A 38 22.73 4.28 17.44
N ALA A 39 23.30 3.22 18.04
CA ALA A 39 22.83 2.67 19.30
C ALA A 39 22.72 3.71 20.43
N LYS A 40 23.58 4.74 20.42
CA LYS A 40 23.55 5.86 21.38
C LYS A 40 22.23 6.66 21.41
N TYR A 41 21.39 6.54 20.39
CA TYR A 41 20.11 7.22 20.31
C TYR A 41 18.91 6.32 20.60
N ILE A 42 19.12 5.01 20.77
CA ILE A 42 18.07 4.04 21.11
C ILE A 42 18.15 3.79 22.62
N ASP A 43 17.02 3.92 23.31
CA ASP A 43 16.90 3.54 24.71
C ASP A 43 15.63 2.71 24.92
N ASP A 44 15.47 2.21 26.15
CA ASP A 44 14.35 1.40 26.62
C ASP A 44 13.00 2.15 26.61
N ARG A 45 13.02 3.48 26.35
CA ARG A 45 11.83 4.31 26.14
C ARG A 45 11.56 4.57 24.66
N THR A 46 12.37 4.06 23.74
CA THR A 46 12.13 4.27 22.30
C THR A 46 10.91 3.46 21.88
N ILE A 47 9.91 4.16 21.34
CA ILE A 47 8.64 3.56 20.94
C ILE A 47 8.78 2.99 19.52
N PHE A 48 8.41 1.74 19.32
CA PHE A 48 8.43 1.08 18.02
C PHE A 48 7.02 0.74 17.55
N HIS A 49 6.62 1.30 16.42
CA HIS A 49 5.41 0.92 15.68
C HIS A 49 5.83 0.23 14.39
N LEU A 50 5.86 -1.11 14.40
CA LEU A 50 6.34 -1.92 13.26
C LEU A 50 5.16 -2.66 12.66
N ASN A 51 4.70 -2.20 11.50
CA ASN A 51 3.48 -2.67 10.84
C ASN A 51 2.23 -2.74 11.77
N PRO A 52 1.91 -1.67 12.53
CA PRO A 52 0.80 -1.70 13.49
C PRO A 52 -0.59 -1.86 12.84
N SER A 53 -0.71 -1.57 11.54
CA SER A 53 -1.96 -1.56 10.77
C SER A 53 -2.46 -2.96 10.34
N GLY A 54 -1.77 -4.04 10.71
CA GLY A 54 -2.19 -5.40 10.34
C GLY A 54 -2.02 -5.71 8.85
N ARG A 55 -2.52 -6.87 8.43
CA ARG A 55 -2.43 -7.34 7.04
C ARG A 55 -3.34 -6.50 6.15
N PHE A 56 -2.81 -6.00 5.03
CA PHE A 56 -3.66 -5.52 3.94
C PHE A 56 -4.26 -6.74 3.24
N SER A 57 -5.49 -7.10 3.60
CA SER A 57 -6.21 -8.19 2.96
C SER A 57 -7.06 -7.66 1.81
N VAL A 58 -6.89 -8.26 0.63
CA VAL A 58 -7.74 -8.00 -0.55
C VAL A 58 -8.76 -9.13 -0.65
N PHE A 59 -10.01 -8.78 -0.92
CA PHE A 59 -11.12 -9.70 -1.07
C PHE A 59 -11.91 -9.37 -2.35
N VAL A 60 -12.44 -10.39 -3.00
CA VAL A 60 -13.25 -10.28 -4.21
C VAL A 60 -14.52 -11.10 -3.99
N ASP A 61 -15.66 -10.50 -4.31
CA ASP A 61 -16.97 -11.16 -4.40
C ASP A 61 -17.63 -10.72 -5.69
N THR A 62 -17.91 -11.67 -6.57
CA THR A 62 -18.60 -11.38 -7.85
C THR A 62 -20.12 -11.50 -7.75
N TYR A 63 -20.69 -11.66 -6.56
CA TYR A 63 -22.12 -11.87 -6.33
C TYR A 63 -22.68 -13.02 -7.20
N LYS A 64 -21.87 -14.08 -7.36
CA LYS A 64 -22.16 -15.27 -8.20
C LYS A 64 -22.28 -14.98 -9.71
N THR A 65 -21.74 -13.86 -10.19
CA THR A 65 -21.74 -13.51 -11.62
C THR A 65 -20.42 -13.80 -12.33
N GLY A 66 -19.38 -14.17 -11.57
CA GLY A 66 -18.06 -14.52 -12.10
C GLY A 66 -18.09 -15.71 -13.07
N LYS A 67 -17.29 -15.62 -14.15
CA LYS A 67 -17.07 -16.73 -15.09
C LYS A 67 -15.97 -17.71 -14.63
N ILE A 68 -15.19 -17.30 -13.66
CA ILE A 68 -14.14 -18.07 -12.97
C ILE A 68 -14.32 -17.86 -11.47
N ALA A 69 -13.64 -18.65 -10.62
CA ALA A 69 -13.82 -18.54 -9.18
C ALA A 69 -13.30 -17.20 -8.64
N ASP A 70 -13.93 -16.66 -7.60
CA ASP A 70 -13.52 -15.39 -6.97
C ASP A 70 -12.06 -15.42 -6.49
N GLN A 71 -11.54 -16.59 -6.11
CA GLN A 71 -10.13 -16.75 -5.74
C GLN A 71 -9.17 -16.67 -6.93
N GLU A 72 -9.60 -17.12 -8.10
CA GLU A 72 -8.82 -16.94 -9.33
C GLU A 72 -8.83 -15.47 -9.75
N ILE A 73 -9.96 -14.77 -9.58
CA ILE A 73 -10.05 -13.33 -9.82
C ILE A 73 -9.16 -12.57 -8.84
N LEU A 74 -9.18 -12.94 -7.55
CA LEU A 74 -8.32 -12.36 -6.53
C LEU A 74 -6.84 -12.53 -6.90
N ALA A 75 -6.44 -13.71 -7.37
CA ALA A 75 -5.07 -13.97 -7.83
C ALA A 75 -4.72 -13.06 -9.02
N LEU A 76 -5.59 -12.97 -10.04
CA LEU A 76 -5.39 -12.07 -11.17
C LEU A 76 -5.27 -10.60 -10.72
N ILE A 77 -6.09 -10.15 -9.77
CA ILE A 77 -6.02 -8.79 -9.24
C ILE A 77 -4.68 -8.56 -8.53
N LYS A 78 -4.25 -9.48 -7.67
CA LYS A 78 -2.95 -9.39 -6.97
C LYS A 78 -1.76 -9.37 -7.94
N GLU A 79 -1.81 -10.12 -9.03
CA GLU A 79 -0.76 -10.12 -10.07
C GLU A 79 -0.76 -8.84 -10.92
N ASN A 80 -1.93 -8.25 -11.14
CA ASN A 80 -2.08 -7.12 -12.06
C ASN A 80 -2.06 -5.75 -11.36
N PHE A 81 -2.26 -5.65 -10.04
CA PHE A 81 -2.33 -4.38 -9.33
C PHE A 81 -1.31 -4.29 -8.19
N ASP A 82 -0.60 -3.17 -8.17
CA ASP A 82 0.34 -2.85 -7.09
C ASP A 82 -0.36 -1.94 -6.07
N PHE A 83 -0.75 -2.52 -4.94
CA PHE A 83 -1.55 -1.86 -3.92
C PHE A 83 -0.77 -1.04 -2.89
N ARG A 84 0.56 -0.89 -2.99
CA ARG A 84 1.28 -0.02 -2.02
C ARG A 84 0.92 1.44 -2.30
N PRO A 85 0.70 2.26 -1.26
CA PRO A 85 0.23 3.64 -1.43
C PRO A 85 1.08 4.47 -2.39
N GLY A 86 2.42 4.30 -2.34
CA GLY A 86 3.33 4.98 -3.26
C GLY A 86 3.11 4.58 -4.73
N MET A 87 2.89 3.29 -4.99
CA MET A 87 2.66 2.78 -6.34
C MET A 87 1.26 3.13 -6.84
N ILE A 88 0.25 3.15 -5.99
CA ILE A 88 -1.09 3.69 -6.34
C ILE A 88 -0.97 5.15 -6.79
N ALA A 89 -0.28 5.98 -6.01
CA ALA A 89 -0.10 7.39 -6.34
C ALA A 89 0.64 7.62 -7.66
N ILE A 90 1.63 6.78 -7.97
CA ILE A 90 2.38 6.83 -9.23
C ILE A 90 1.55 6.29 -10.39
N ASN A 91 0.98 5.09 -10.26
CA ASN A 91 0.25 4.41 -11.34
C ASN A 91 -1.02 5.16 -11.76
N LEU A 92 -1.65 5.88 -10.84
CA LEU A 92 -2.81 6.74 -11.11
C LEU A 92 -2.42 8.21 -11.30
N ASP A 93 -1.13 8.55 -11.32
CA ASP A 93 -0.63 9.92 -11.54
C ASP A 93 -1.28 10.95 -10.60
N LEU A 94 -1.46 10.58 -9.32
CA LEU A 94 -2.24 11.36 -8.35
C LEU A 94 -1.51 12.65 -7.91
N LYS A 95 -0.21 12.73 -8.09
CA LYS A 95 0.58 13.91 -7.73
C LYS A 95 0.65 14.95 -8.86
N ARG A 96 0.08 14.67 -10.04
CA ARG A 96 -0.01 15.64 -11.13
C ARG A 96 -0.78 16.88 -10.66
N GLY A 97 -0.07 18.00 -10.58
CA GLY A 97 -0.65 19.31 -10.30
C GLY A 97 -1.30 19.93 -11.55
N GLY A 98 -2.04 21.03 -11.35
CA GLY A 98 -2.78 21.71 -12.42
C GLY A 98 -4.19 21.14 -12.66
N ASN A 99 -4.92 21.72 -13.63
CA ASN A 99 -6.26 21.31 -14.10
C ASN A 99 -7.36 21.18 -13.03
N LEU A 100 -7.11 21.64 -11.80
CA LEU A 100 -8.06 21.60 -10.69
C LEU A 100 -8.63 20.17 -10.46
N ARG A 101 -7.83 19.12 -10.72
CA ARG A 101 -8.24 17.71 -10.71
C ARG A 101 -9.14 17.35 -9.52
N TYR A 102 -8.68 17.66 -8.31
CA TYR A 102 -9.41 17.35 -7.08
C TYR A 102 -10.60 18.27 -6.80
N GLN A 103 -10.59 19.50 -7.32
CA GLN A 103 -11.77 20.37 -7.25
C GLN A 103 -12.89 19.84 -8.14
N LYS A 104 -12.54 19.31 -9.32
CA LYS A 104 -13.51 18.69 -10.24
C LYS A 104 -14.22 17.49 -9.61
N THR A 105 -13.58 16.75 -8.70
CA THR A 105 -14.20 15.60 -8.01
C THR A 105 -15.07 16.00 -6.81
N ALA A 106 -14.94 17.23 -6.29
CA ALA A 106 -15.62 17.67 -5.08
C ALA A 106 -17.15 17.85 -5.25
N ALA A 107 -17.66 17.81 -6.48
CA ALA A 107 -19.07 17.82 -6.81
C ALA A 107 -19.38 16.74 -7.86
N TYR A 108 -20.61 16.21 -7.82
CA TYR A 108 -21.12 15.19 -8.74
C TYR A 108 -20.36 13.86 -8.72
N GLY A 109 -19.63 13.57 -7.63
CA GLY A 109 -18.98 12.29 -7.40
C GLY A 109 -17.61 12.13 -8.05
N HIS A 110 -16.87 11.15 -7.55
CA HIS A 110 -15.51 10.80 -7.97
C HIS A 110 -15.45 9.76 -9.09
N PHE A 111 -16.51 8.96 -9.24
CA PHE A 111 -16.53 7.77 -10.10
C PHE A 111 -17.55 7.89 -11.23
N GLY A 112 -17.36 7.10 -12.30
CA GLY A 112 -18.29 7.02 -13.44
C GLY A 112 -18.28 8.27 -14.31
N ARG A 113 -17.11 8.88 -14.48
CA ARG A 113 -16.94 10.16 -15.19
C ARG A 113 -15.81 10.03 -16.21
N ASP A 114 -16.04 10.43 -17.44
CA ASP A 114 -15.08 10.28 -18.56
C ASP A 114 -13.98 11.38 -18.61
N ASP A 115 -13.79 12.12 -17.52
CA ASP A 115 -12.76 13.16 -17.45
C ASP A 115 -11.36 12.51 -17.49
N PRO A 116 -10.45 12.91 -18.40
CA PRO A 116 -9.13 12.30 -18.53
C PRO A 116 -8.23 12.51 -17.30
N ASP A 117 -8.57 13.44 -16.41
CA ASP A 117 -7.90 13.56 -15.11
C ASP A 117 -8.34 12.48 -14.12
N PHE A 118 -9.38 11.69 -14.36
CA PHE A 118 -9.80 10.59 -13.48
C PHE A 118 -9.22 9.28 -13.98
N THR A 119 -7.90 9.16 -13.85
CA THR A 119 -7.12 8.02 -14.34
C THR A 119 -7.56 6.66 -13.80
N TRP A 120 -8.26 6.60 -12.66
CA TRP A 120 -8.83 5.37 -12.10
C TRP A 120 -10.04 4.82 -12.90
N GLU A 121 -10.68 5.64 -13.72
CA GLU A 121 -11.78 5.21 -14.60
C GLU A 121 -11.28 4.44 -15.82
N LYS A 122 -9.98 4.59 -16.16
CA LYS A 122 -9.39 3.85 -17.28
C LYS A 122 -9.19 2.39 -16.87
N ALA A 123 -10.08 1.53 -17.34
CA ALA A 123 -10.02 0.10 -17.11
C ALA A 123 -8.66 -0.49 -17.54
N LYS A 124 -8.05 -1.27 -16.65
CA LYS A 124 -6.84 -2.01 -16.94
C LYS A 124 -7.18 -3.34 -17.61
N VAL A 125 -6.47 -3.66 -18.69
CA VAL A 125 -6.51 -5.00 -19.28
C VAL A 125 -5.73 -5.93 -18.36
N LEU A 126 -6.41 -6.94 -17.80
CA LEU A 126 -5.78 -7.95 -16.96
C LEU A 126 -5.09 -8.99 -17.83
N LYS A 127 -3.82 -9.29 -17.51
CA LYS A 127 -3.12 -10.41 -18.11
C LYS A 127 -3.56 -11.67 -17.39
N ALA A 128 -4.25 -12.55 -18.09
CA ALA A 128 -4.51 -13.90 -17.62
C ALA A 128 -3.26 -14.75 -17.92
N ASN A 129 -2.80 -15.52 -16.94
CA ASN A 129 -1.88 -16.63 -17.23
C ASN A 129 -2.63 -17.60 -18.14
N LYS A 130 -2.22 -17.67 -19.41
CA LYS A 130 -2.63 -18.78 -20.27
C LYS A 130 -1.99 -20.03 -19.66
N ALA A 131 -2.83 -20.94 -19.18
CA ALA A 131 -2.42 -22.32 -18.92
C ALA A 131 -1.82 -22.93 -20.18
#